data_AF-A0A6P4A0E0-F1
#
_entry.id   AF-A0A6P4A0E0-F1
#
_cell.length_a   1.000
_cell.length_b   1.000
_cell.length_c   1.000
_cell.angle_alpha   90.00
_cell.angle_beta   90.00
_cell.angle_gamma   90.00
#
_symmetry.space_group_name_H-M   'P 1'
#
loop_
_entity.id
_entity.type
_entity.pdbx_description
1 polymer ?
#
loop_
_entity_poly.entity_id
_entity_poly.type
_entity_poly.pdbx_seq_one_letter_code
_entity_poly.pdbx_strand_id
1 'polypeptide(L)'
;MSNLKVFEQILELQKAEAEADKRSPKQKIADFDELAENRKHFEDRIRRDERDERNWIEYAQWEESQKEFARARTVWKRAVEFNNQKQCIWLNYAEFEMKNGYTNLAREVWDRAVALFPRADRFWEKYIEMEMVRGSDSCARQIFERWMAFMPDQKTWFFYIRFLKHRKEEAERVREAYERFIECHPKVVNAWIDYAKFELEPDGLRSRSVYERAVDELADHDEADKLFLAFAEFEQYHVREPRRARAVYKSALDHVPKERAKEMHREFIEFERQHGDKEGLEDALAAFKKHYGDEEGLIKVANAKRQLFDFGPVRNSLDGSDDKKRKVSPDE
;
A
#
# COMPACT_ATOMS: atom_id res chain seq x y z
N MET A 1 51.27 29.26 -40.60
CA MET A 1 50.00 29.46 -41.36
C MET A 1 49.09 28.22 -41.42
N SER A 2 49.50 27.05 -40.90
CA SER A 2 48.71 25.80 -40.98
C SER A 2 47.66 25.63 -39.88
N ASN A 3 47.94 26.04 -38.64
CA ASN A 3 47.05 25.74 -37.50
C ASN A 3 45.79 26.61 -37.43
N LEU A 4 45.82 27.84 -37.99
CA LEU A 4 44.66 28.75 -37.96
C LEU A 4 43.52 28.23 -38.84
N LYS A 5 43.86 27.68 -40.02
CA LYS A 5 42.86 27.10 -40.96
C LYS A 5 42.20 25.85 -40.40
N VAL A 6 42.95 25.01 -39.69
CA VAL A 6 42.39 23.81 -39.03
C VAL A 6 41.40 24.21 -37.94
N PHE A 7 41.69 25.27 -37.19
CA PHE A 7 40.81 25.76 -36.13
C PHE A 7 39.50 26.34 -36.68
N GLU A 8 39.56 27.12 -37.77
CA GLU A 8 38.36 27.63 -38.47
C GLU A 8 37.47 26.47 -38.97
N GLN A 9 38.09 25.43 -39.52
CA GLN A 9 37.36 24.27 -40.07
C GLN A 9 36.68 23.43 -38.98
N ILE A 10 37.28 23.31 -37.80
CA ILE A 10 36.65 22.66 -36.65
C ILE A 10 35.45 23.49 -36.15
N LEU A 11 35.58 24.82 -36.15
CA LEU A 11 34.53 25.71 -35.68
C LEU A 11 33.32 25.73 -36.62
N GLU A 12 33.54 25.61 -37.93
CA GLU A 12 32.48 25.44 -38.93
C GLU A 12 31.76 24.10 -38.79
N LEU A 13 32.50 23.00 -38.56
CA LEU A 13 31.90 21.68 -38.33
C LEU A 13 31.01 21.65 -37.08
N GLN A 14 31.47 22.28 -35.99
CA GLN A 14 30.67 22.39 -34.75
C GLN A 14 29.40 23.24 -34.94
N LYS A 15 29.48 24.31 -35.74
CA LYS A 15 28.29 25.12 -36.09
C LYS A 15 27.31 24.34 -36.96
N ALA A 16 27.81 23.57 -37.93
CA ALA A 16 26.98 22.72 -38.78
C ALA A 16 26.30 21.59 -37.99
N GLU A 17 27.00 20.96 -37.04
CA GLU A 17 26.40 19.98 -36.12
C GLU A 17 25.34 20.61 -35.21
N ALA A 18 25.63 21.78 -34.64
CA ALA A 18 24.68 22.51 -33.80
C ALA A 18 23.46 23.04 -34.59
N GLU A 19 23.60 23.30 -35.89
CA GLU A 19 22.49 23.63 -36.79
C GLU A 19 21.69 22.38 -37.22
N ALA A 20 22.35 21.23 -37.36
CA ALA A 20 21.67 19.96 -37.62
C ALA A 20 20.80 19.53 -36.44
N ASP A 21 21.26 19.77 -35.21
CA ASP A 21 20.54 19.47 -33.96
C ASP A 21 19.36 20.44 -33.69
N LYS A 22 19.35 21.60 -34.35
CA LYS A 22 18.23 22.57 -34.33
C LYS A 22 17.10 22.24 -35.31
N ARG A 23 17.17 21.11 -36.02
CA ARG A 23 16.01 20.63 -36.79
C ARG A 23 14.92 20.24 -35.79
N SER A 24 14.04 21.20 -35.54
CA SER A 24 12.83 21.06 -34.73
C SER A 24 12.12 19.75 -35.04
N PRO A 25 11.66 18.99 -34.03
CA PRO A 25 10.88 17.78 -34.26
C PRO A 25 9.73 18.12 -35.22
N LYS A 26 9.64 17.40 -36.34
CA LYS A 26 8.52 17.56 -37.27
C LYS A 26 7.23 17.21 -36.51
N GLN A 27 6.58 18.22 -35.93
CA GLN A 27 5.17 18.11 -35.58
C GLN A 27 4.44 17.87 -36.90
N LYS A 28 4.06 16.61 -37.14
CA LYS A 28 3.14 16.28 -38.22
C LYS A 28 1.83 17.00 -37.89
N ILE A 29 1.61 18.16 -38.51
CA ILE A 29 0.28 18.70 -38.68
C ILE A 29 -0.40 17.66 -39.58
N ALA A 30 -1.18 16.77 -38.99
CA ALA A 30 -1.98 15.81 -39.75
C ALA A 30 -2.91 16.62 -40.65
N ASP A 31 -2.96 16.26 -41.93
CA ASP A 31 -3.86 16.93 -42.87
C ASP A 31 -5.30 16.71 -42.41
N PHE A 32 -6.16 17.74 -42.51
CA PHE A 32 -7.54 17.65 -42.01
C PHE A 32 -8.30 16.48 -42.67
N ASP A 33 -7.95 16.16 -43.91
CA ASP A 33 -8.51 15.06 -44.68
C ASP A 33 -8.02 13.68 -44.19
N GLU A 34 -6.72 13.55 -43.86
CA GLU A 34 -6.18 12.32 -43.27
C GLU A 34 -6.85 12.00 -41.92
N LEU A 35 -7.15 13.03 -41.11
CA LEU A 35 -7.87 12.85 -39.85
C LEU A 35 -9.31 12.37 -40.08
N ALA A 36 -9.98 12.86 -41.13
CA ALA A 36 -11.33 12.45 -41.46
C ALA A 36 -11.40 11.00 -41.97
N GLU A 37 -10.45 10.59 -42.81
CA GLU A 37 -10.35 9.21 -43.30
C GLU A 37 -10.07 8.23 -42.16
N ASN A 38 -9.13 8.56 -41.27
CA ASN A 38 -8.82 7.72 -40.11
C ASN A 38 -10.04 7.56 -39.19
N ARG A 39 -10.79 8.65 -38.93
CA ARG A 39 -12.06 8.58 -38.17
C ARG A 39 -13.07 7.66 -38.82
N LYS A 40 -13.26 7.77 -40.14
CA LYS A 40 -14.17 6.90 -40.88
C LYS A 40 -13.76 5.44 -40.75
N HIS A 41 -12.47 5.14 -40.83
CA HIS A 41 -11.95 3.79 -40.64
C HIS A 41 -12.26 3.23 -39.24
N PHE A 42 -12.09 4.04 -38.18
CA PHE A 42 -12.47 3.64 -36.82
C PHE A 42 -13.98 3.43 -36.66
N GLU A 43 -14.81 4.34 -37.20
CA GLU A 43 -16.26 4.19 -37.17
C GLU A 43 -16.72 2.93 -37.92
N ASP A 44 -16.11 2.62 -39.06
CA ASP A 44 -16.43 1.40 -39.82
C ASP A 44 -15.99 0.13 -39.08
N ARG A 45 -14.89 0.17 -38.31
CA ARG A 45 -14.51 -0.93 -37.40
C ARG A 45 -15.54 -1.12 -36.28
N ILE A 46 -15.97 -0.03 -35.65
CA ILE A 46 -16.98 -0.06 -34.58
C ILE A 46 -18.32 -0.58 -35.12
N ARG A 47 -18.74 -0.16 -36.31
CA ARG A 47 -19.98 -0.66 -36.93
C ARG A 47 -19.95 -2.16 -37.22
N ARG A 48 -18.77 -2.72 -37.52
CA ARG A 48 -18.61 -4.17 -37.73
C ARG A 48 -18.71 -4.94 -36.43
N ASP A 49 -18.12 -4.42 -35.36
CA ASP A 49 -18.17 -5.02 -34.04
C ASP A 49 -18.24 -3.94 -32.94
N GLU A 50 -19.48 -3.63 -32.54
CA GLU A 50 -19.75 -2.59 -31.53
C GLU A 50 -19.41 -3.07 -30.11
N ARG A 51 -19.23 -4.38 -29.90
CA ARG A 51 -19.02 -4.97 -28.57
C ARG A 51 -17.54 -5.20 -28.24
N ASP A 52 -16.67 -5.15 -29.23
CA ASP A 52 -15.23 -5.28 -29.01
C ASP A 52 -14.67 -4.06 -28.29
N GLU A 53 -14.25 -4.25 -27.03
CA GLU A 53 -13.66 -3.20 -26.21
C GLU A 53 -12.40 -2.59 -26.82
N ARG A 54 -11.62 -3.35 -27.60
CA ARG A 54 -10.32 -2.89 -28.11
C ARG A 54 -10.50 -1.81 -29.17
N ASN A 55 -11.49 -1.96 -30.05
CA ASN A 55 -11.79 -0.97 -31.08
C ASN A 55 -12.12 0.39 -30.46
N TRP A 56 -12.92 0.39 -29.39
CA TRP A 56 -13.27 1.61 -28.67
C TRP A 56 -12.06 2.24 -27.96
N ILE A 57 -11.25 1.42 -27.28
CA ILE A 57 -10.05 1.89 -26.57
C ILE A 57 -9.05 2.49 -27.56
N GLU A 58 -8.76 1.80 -28.66
CA GLU A 58 -7.86 2.28 -29.71
C GLU A 58 -8.37 3.59 -30.33
N TYR A 59 -9.67 3.69 -30.61
CA TYR A 59 -10.24 4.90 -31.19
C TYR A 59 -10.12 6.10 -30.23
N ALA A 60 -10.45 5.90 -28.96
CA ALA A 60 -10.36 6.95 -27.96
C ALA A 60 -8.90 7.38 -27.68
N GLN A 61 -7.96 6.43 -27.60
CA GLN A 61 -6.52 6.71 -27.47
C GLN A 61 -5.96 7.43 -28.70
N TRP A 62 -6.45 7.09 -29.89
CA TRP A 62 -6.07 7.79 -31.10
C TRP A 62 -6.58 9.25 -31.10
N GLU A 63 -7.84 9.52 -30.75
CA GLU A 63 -8.33 10.91 -30.61
C GLU A 63 -7.59 11.67 -29.50
N GLU A 64 -7.18 10.99 -28.41
CA GLU A 64 -6.30 11.57 -27.38
C GLU A 64 -4.92 11.96 -27.95
N SER A 65 -4.34 11.13 -28.83
CA SER A 65 -3.07 11.45 -29.51
C SER A 65 -3.15 12.71 -30.38
N GLN A 66 -4.34 13.00 -30.92
CA GLN A 66 -4.64 14.21 -31.70
C GLN A 66 -4.97 15.42 -30.82
N LYS A 67 -4.99 15.27 -29.48
CA LYS A 67 -5.39 16.28 -28.49
C LYS A 67 -6.84 16.77 -28.63
N GLU A 68 -7.69 15.99 -29.29
CA GLU A 68 -9.11 16.27 -29.48
C GLU A 68 -9.93 15.70 -28.31
N PHE A 69 -9.70 16.22 -27.09
CA PHE A 69 -10.26 15.66 -25.85
C PHE A 69 -11.79 15.61 -25.81
N ALA A 70 -12.46 16.59 -26.41
CA ALA A 70 -13.93 16.62 -26.49
C ALA A 70 -14.50 15.48 -27.33
N ARG A 71 -13.82 15.12 -28.43
CA ARG A 71 -14.20 14.00 -29.29
C ARG A 71 -13.89 12.67 -28.61
N ALA A 72 -12.68 12.52 -28.06
CA ALA A 72 -12.30 11.34 -27.29
C ALA A 72 -13.32 11.04 -26.16
N ARG A 73 -13.80 12.07 -25.45
CA ARG A 73 -14.86 11.93 -24.45
C ARG A 73 -16.19 11.43 -25.04
N THR A 74 -16.56 11.90 -26.23
CA THR A 74 -17.78 11.46 -26.91
C THR A 74 -17.68 9.98 -27.31
N VAL A 75 -16.49 9.56 -27.78
CA VAL A 75 -16.19 8.15 -28.06
C VAL A 75 -16.29 7.31 -26.79
N TRP A 76 -15.70 7.77 -25.68
CA TRP A 76 -15.81 7.06 -24.40
C TRP A 76 -17.25 6.93 -23.88
N LYS A 77 -18.05 8.00 -23.99
CA LYS A 77 -19.47 7.96 -23.60
C LYS A 77 -20.23 6.91 -24.41
N ARG A 78 -20.04 6.88 -25.73
CA ARG A 78 -20.62 5.85 -26.61
C ARG A 78 -20.12 4.45 -26.22
N ALA A 79 -18.82 4.28 -26.00
CA ALA A 79 -18.22 3.00 -25.61
C ALA A 79 -18.88 2.44 -24.33
N VAL A 80 -19.13 3.31 -23.35
CA VAL A 80 -19.81 2.94 -22.09
C VAL A 80 -21.28 2.56 -22.32
N GLU A 81 -21.99 3.22 -23.23
CA GLU A 81 -23.39 2.89 -23.55
C GLU A 81 -23.52 1.48 -24.13
N PHE A 82 -22.63 1.08 -25.04
CA PHE A 82 -22.66 -0.25 -25.66
C PHE A 82 -22.09 -1.34 -24.76
N ASN A 83 -21.10 -1.03 -23.93
CA ASN A 83 -20.31 -2.01 -23.17
C ASN A 83 -20.27 -1.69 -21.66
N ASN A 84 -21.41 -1.32 -21.08
CA ASN A 84 -21.52 -0.90 -19.68
C ASN A 84 -21.04 -1.96 -18.65
N GLN A 85 -21.06 -3.25 -19.00
CA GLN A 85 -20.64 -4.36 -18.11
C GLN A 85 -19.12 -4.57 -18.09
N LYS A 86 -18.38 -3.96 -19.01
CA LYS A 86 -16.94 -4.18 -19.17
C LYS A 86 -16.16 -3.22 -18.27
N GLN A 87 -15.55 -3.77 -17.22
CA GLN A 87 -14.74 -2.99 -16.27
C GLN A 87 -13.58 -2.24 -16.94
N CYS A 88 -12.96 -2.82 -17.98
CA CYS A 88 -11.83 -2.21 -18.68
C CYS A 88 -12.18 -0.85 -19.29
N ILE A 89 -13.39 -0.67 -19.83
CA ILE A 89 -13.80 0.58 -20.48
C ILE A 89 -13.95 1.68 -19.44
N TRP A 90 -14.57 1.39 -18.30
CA TRP A 90 -14.72 2.34 -17.20
C TRP A 90 -13.37 2.77 -16.62
N LEU A 91 -12.43 1.83 -16.45
CA LEU A 91 -11.08 2.14 -15.98
C LEU A 91 -10.35 3.07 -16.96
N ASN A 92 -10.31 2.73 -18.25
CA ASN A 92 -9.64 3.55 -19.25
C ASN A 92 -10.31 4.93 -19.41
N TYR A 93 -11.65 4.99 -19.33
CA TYR A 93 -12.36 6.26 -19.44
C TYR A 93 -12.05 7.18 -18.26
N ALA A 94 -12.07 6.64 -17.03
CA ALA A 94 -11.76 7.43 -15.84
C ALA A 94 -10.28 7.85 -15.81
N GLU A 95 -9.35 6.97 -16.20
CA GLU A 95 -7.93 7.29 -16.35
C GLU A 95 -7.68 8.37 -17.43
N PHE A 96 -8.44 8.33 -18.53
CA PHE A 96 -8.39 9.37 -19.57
C PHE A 96 -8.80 10.74 -19.01
N GLU A 97 -9.91 10.84 -18.28
CA GLU A 97 -10.33 12.12 -17.68
C GLU A 97 -9.33 12.60 -16.61
N MET A 98 -8.72 11.68 -15.86
CA MET A 98 -7.67 11.98 -14.88
C MET A 98 -6.41 12.55 -15.53
N LYS A 99 -5.88 11.90 -16.57
CA LYS A 99 -4.65 12.33 -17.27
C LYS A 99 -4.80 13.73 -17.87
N ASN A 100 -5.99 14.07 -18.32
CA ASN A 100 -6.29 15.35 -18.96
C ASN A 100 -6.71 16.45 -17.97
N GLY A 101 -6.68 16.18 -16.66
CA GLY A 101 -6.97 17.17 -15.61
C GLY A 101 -8.46 17.49 -15.42
N TYR A 102 -9.36 16.77 -16.06
CA TYR A 102 -10.82 16.95 -15.96
C TYR A 102 -11.38 16.25 -14.72
N THR A 103 -10.98 16.70 -13.55
CA THR A 103 -11.21 15.98 -12.29
C THR A 103 -12.68 15.82 -11.88
N ASN A 104 -13.53 16.81 -12.15
CA ASN A 104 -14.97 16.69 -11.85
C ASN A 104 -15.65 15.64 -12.73
N LEU A 105 -15.27 15.57 -14.00
CA LEU A 105 -15.77 14.54 -14.92
C LEU A 105 -15.23 13.17 -14.53
N ALA A 106 -13.96 13.08 -14.13
CA ALA A 106 -13.41 11.84 -13.60
C ALA A 106 -14.20 11.35 -12.37
N ARG A 107 -14.58 12.23 -11.43
CA ARG A 107 -15.45 11.86 -10.29
C ARG A 107 -16.78 11.28 -10.73
N GLU A 108 -17.47 11.90 -11.68
CA GLU A 108 -18.75 11.39 -12.21
C GLU A 108 -18.60 10.01 -12.88
N VAL A 109 -17.48 9.77 -13.55
CA VAL A 109 -17.19 8.46 -14.15
C VAL A 109 -16.90 7.43 -13.07
N TRP A 110 -16.06 7.76 -12.07
CA TRP A 110 -15.77 6.89 -10.94
C TRP A 110 -17.01 6.56 -10.13
N ASP A 111 -17.87 7.54 -9.83
CA ASP A 111 -19.12 7.36 -9.09
C ASP A 111 -20.07 6.39 -9.80
N ARG A 112 -20.19 6.51 -11.13
CA ARG A 112 -20.98 5.55 -11.93
C ARG A 112 -20.32 4.18 -11.96
N ALA A 113 -19.00 4.10 -12.08
CA ALA A 113 -18.27 2.84 -12.11
C ALA A 113 -18.42 2.07 -10.78
N VAL A 114 -18.27 2.72 -9.63
CA VAL A 114 -18.43 2.07 -8.31
C VAL A 114 -19.89 1.69 -8.02
N ALA A 115 -20.85 2.44 -8.55
CA ALA A 115 -22.26 2.08 -8.45
C ALA A 115 -22.61 0.82 -9.26
N LEU A 116 -21.95 0.62 -10.41
CA LEU A 116 -22.14 -0.57 -11.26
C LEU A 116 -21.33 -1.77 -10.76
N PHE A 117 -20.12 -1.54 -10.24
CA PHE A 117 -19.20 -2.57 -9.78
C PHE A 117 -18.79 -2.38 -8.31
N PRO A 118 -19.73 -2.48 -7.35
CA PRO A 118 -19.44 -2.20 -5.95
C PRO A 118 -18.41 -3.16 -5.33
N ARG A 119 -18.31 -4.39 -5.85
CA ARG A 119 -17.35 -5.41 -5.39
C ARG A 119 -15.99 -5.37 -6.08
N ALA A 120 -15.78 -4.43 -7.00
CA ALA A 120 -14.53 -4.35 -7.74
C ALA A 120 -13.60 -3.34 -7.06
N ASP A 121 -12.81 -3.84 -6.11
CA ASP A 121 -11.90 -3.08 -5.25
C ASP A 121 -11.00 -2.11 -6.02
N ARG A 122 -10.52 -2.53 -7.20
CA ARG A 122 -9.67 -1.71 -8.08
C ARG A 122 -10.28 -0.35 -8.44
N PHE A 123 -11.60 -0.25 -8.59
CA PHE A 123 -12.24 1.04 -8.88
C PHE A 123 -12.17 1.98 -7.68
N TRP A 124 -12.43 1.46 -6.49
CA TRP A 124 -12.37 2.23 -5.26
C TRP A 124 -10.93 2.68 -4.96
N GLU A 125 -9.95 1.78 -5.08
CA GLU A 125 -8.54 2.11 -4.90
C GLU A 125 -8.11 3.27 -5.80
N LYS A 126 -8.41 3.20 -7.10
CA LYS A 126 -8.07 4.24 -8.07
C LYS A 126 -8.81 5.55 -7.83
N TYR A 127 -10.08 5.46 -7.44
CA TYR A 127 -10.88 6.64 -7.12
C TYR A 127 -10.33 7.37 -5.89
N ILE A 128 -9.95 6.64 -4.85
CA ILE A 128 -9.34 7.19 -3.65
C ILE A 128 -7.94 7.74 -3.95
N GLU A 129 -7.12 7.04 -4.74
CA GLU A 129 -5.81 7.52 -5.18
C GLU A 129 -5.93 8.90 -5.86
N MET A 130 -6.92 9.06 -6.74
CA MET A 130 -7.22 10.34 -7.38
C MET A 130 -7.54 11.44 -6.36
N GLU A 131 -8.42 11.18 -5.38
CA GLU A 131 -8.78 12.20 -4.37
C GLU A 131 -7.63 12.50 -3.40
N MET A 132 -6.80 11.51 -3.09
CA MET A 132 -5.61 11.69 -2.25
C MET A 132 -4.56 12.58 -2.92
N VAL A 133 -4.29 12.38 -4.22
CA VAL A 133 -3.36 13.24 -4.99
C VAL A 133 -3.84 14.69 -5.03
N ARG A 134 -5.14 14.91 -4.97
CA ARG A 134 -5.74 16.25 -4.93
C ARG A 134 -5.73 16.90 -3.55
N GLY A 135 -5.37 16.17 -2.50
CA GLY A 135 -5.40 16.65 -1.11
C GLY A 135 -6.82 16.87 -0.56
N SER A 136 -7.83 16.25 -1.15
CA SER A 136 -9.22 16.34 -0.67
C SER A 136 -9.52 15.22 0.33
N ASP A 137 -8.98 15.36 1.54
CA ASP A 137 -9.06 14.31 2.58
C ASP A 137 -10.52 14.00 2.99
N SER A 138 -11.39 15.00 2.98
CA SER A 138 -12.82 14.83 3.25
C SER A 138 -13.54 13.98 2.18
N CYS A 139 -13.22 14.20 0.90
CA CYS A 139 -13.80 13.44 -0.21
C CYS A 139 -13.29 12.00 -0.19
N ALA A 140 -11.98 11.81 -0.01
CA ALA A 140 -11.38 10.48 0.10
C ALA A 140 -12.03 9.68 1.24
N ARG A 141 -12.28 10.31 2.39
CA ARG A 141 -12.97 9.68 3.53
C ARG A 141 -14.40 9.25 3.20
N GLN A 142 -15.19 10.10 2.54
CA GLN A 142 -16.56 9.75 2.15
C GLN A 142 -16.59 8.54 1.20
N ILE A 143 -15.62 8.46 0.29
CA ILE A 143 -15.49 7.32 -0.63
C ILE A 143 -15.10 6.06 0.14
N PHE A 144 -14.15 6.15 1.08
CA PHE A 144 -13.81 5.04 1.96
C PHE A 144 -15.02 4.54 2.76
N GLU A 145 -15.80 5.44 3.37
CA GLU A 145 -17.00 5.07 4.13
C GLU A 145 -18.03 4.34 3.27
N ARG A 146 -18.25 4.81 2.04
CA ARG A 146 -19.10 4.13 1.05
C ARG A 146 -18.56 2.76 0.70
N TRP A 147 -17.25 2.61 0.55
CA TRP A 147 -16.62 1.33 0.23
C TRP A 147 -16.73 0.34 1.39
N MET A 148 -16.48 0.80 2.63
CA MET A 148 -16.58 -0.02 3.85
C MET A 148 -18.00 -0.55 4.09
N ALA A 149 -19.05 0.16 3.62
CA ALA A 149 -20.43 -0.32 3.69
C ALA A 149 -20.66 -1.64 2.91
N PHE A 150 -19.80 -1.97 1.96
CA PHE A 150 -19.87 -3.24 1.21
C PHE A 150 -19.08 -4.38 1.85
N MET A 151 -18.51 -4.18 3.05
CA MET A 151 -17.68 -5.15 3.77
C MET A 151 -16.56 -5.73 2.89
N PRO A 152 -15.59 -4.88 2.47
CA PRO A 152 -14.51 -5.31 1.59
C PRO A 152 -13.51 -6.21 2.31
N ASP A 153 -12.50 -6.68 1.58
CA ASP A 153 -11.50 -7.61 2.09
C ASP A 153 -10.63 -7.00 3.23
N GLN A 154 -9.90 -7.86 3.94
CA GLN A 154 -9.03 -7.42 5.03
C GLN A 154 -7.98 -6.39 4.60
N LYS A 155 -7.45 -6.48 3.36
CA LYS A 155 -6.43 -5.56 2.86
C LYS A 155 -6.98 -4.15 2.73
N THR A 156 -8.22 -4.04 2.29
CA THR A 156 -8.93 -2.77 2.16
C THR A 156 -9.12 -2.09 3.52
N TRP A 157 -9.49 -2.85 4.55
CA TRP A 157 -9.60 -2.31 5.91
C TRP A 157 -8.27 -1.78 6.44
N PHE A 158 -7.18 -2.54 6.25
CA PHE A 158 -5.84 -2.04 6.59
C PHE A 158 -5.46 -0.78 5.81
N PHE A 159 -5.85 -0.69 4.53
CA PHE A 159 -5.60 0.50 3.71
C PHE A 159 -6.37 1.71 4.24
N TYR A 160 -7.64 1.54 4.62
CA TYR A 160 -8.44 2.60 5.20
C TYR A 160 -7.87 3.11 6.53
N ILE A 161 -7.54 2.21 7.44
CA ILE A 161 -6.98 2.58 8.74
C ILE A 161 -5.62 3.27 8.57
N ARG A 162 -4.78 2.79 7.63
CA ARG A 162 -3.51 3.45 7.30
C ARG A 162 -3.74 4.87 6.79
N PHE A 163 -4.75 5.09 5.95
CA PHE A 163 -5.13 6.41 5.48
C PHE A 163 -5.51 7.34 6.64
N LEU A 164 -6.40 6.91 7.54
CA LEU A 164 -6.81 7.70 8.71
C LEU A 164 -5.62 8.06 9.61
N LYS A 165 -4.73 7.10 9.89
CA LYS A 165 -3.51 7.32 10.68
C LYS A 165 -2.55 8.30 10.00
N HIS A 166 -2.34 8.17 8.68
CA HIS A 166 -1.43 9.05 7.94
C HIS A 166 -1.91 10.50 7.92
N ARG A 167 -3.23 10.71 7.82
CA ARG A 167 -3.85 12.05 7.86
C ARG A 167 -4.02 12.61 9.27
N LYS A 168 -3.59 11.87 10.30
CA LYS A 168 -3.72 12.26 11.72
C LYS A 168 -5.15 12.66 12.09
N GLU A 169 -6.10 11.85 11.62
CA GLU A 169 -7.51 11.98 11.99
C GLU A 169 -7.71 11.78 13.50
N GLU A 170 -8.89 12.15 13.98
CA GLU A 170 -9.28 11.94 15.38
C GLU A 170 -9.13 10.47 15.77
N ALA A 171 -8.50 10.22 16.92
CA ALA A 171 -8.23 8.86 17.40
C ALA A 171 -9.51 8.02 17.54
N GLU A 172 -10.64 8.66 17.89
CA GLU A 172 -11.95 8.01 17.97
C GLU A 172 -12.38 7.41 16.63
N ARG A 173 -12.15 8.11 15.52
CA ARG A 173 -12.52 7.59 14.19
C ARG A 173 -11.67 6.39 13.79
N VAL A 174 -10.39 6.42 14.14
CA VAL A 174 -9.49 5.28 13.90
C VAL A 174 -9.95 4.09 14.73
N ARG A 175 -10.39 4.31 15.97
CA ARG A 175 -10.96 3.28 16.83
C ARG A 175 -12.25 2.69 16.26
N GLU A 176 -13.20 3.53 15.87
CA GLU A 176 -14.44 3.10 15.22
C GLU A 176 -14.16 2.26 13.96
N ALA A 177 -13.16 2.64 13.16
CA ALA A 177 -12.75 1.87 11.99
C ALA A 177 -12.15 0.50 12.38
N TYR A 178 -11.39 0.41 13.47
CA TYR A 178 -10.88 -0.87 13.98
C TYR A 178 -12.00 -1.77 14.52
N GLU A 179 -12.94 -1.24 15.30
CA GLU A 179 -14.06 -2.03 15.83
C GLU A 179 -14.90 -2.59 14.67
N ARG A 180 -15.22 -1.77 13.66
CA ARG A 180 -15.91 -2.24 12.44
C ARG A 180 -15.11 -3.28 11.66
N PHE A 181 -13.79 -3.13 11.58
CA PHE A 181 -12.93 -4.11 10.92
C PHE A 181 -13.00 -5.46 11.64
N ILE A 182 -12.93 -5.45 12.97
CA ILE A 182 -13.01 -6.65 13.81
C ILE A 182 -14.40 -7.30 13.71
N GLU A 183 -15.48 -6.51 13.69
CA GLU A 183 -16.84 -7.02 13.47
C GLU A 183 -16.99 -7.73 12.12
N CYS A 184 -16.39 -7.18 11.06
CA CYS A 184 -16.43 -7.78 9.72
C CYS A 184 -15.54 -9.02 9.60
N HIS A 185 -14.34 -8.97 10.19
CA HIS A 185 -13.28 -9.96 10.02
C HIS A 185 -12.65 -10.35 11.37
N PRO A 186 -13.40 -11.03 12.26
CA PRO A 186 -12.94 -11.29 13.63
C PRO A 186 -11.70 -12.18 13.70
N LYS A 187 -11.51 -13.04 12.70
CA LYS A 187 -10.42 -14.03 12.62
C LYS A 187 -9.06 -13.45 12.17
N VAL A 188 -9.00 -12.16 11.84
CA VAL A 188 -7.76 -11.54 11.36
C VAL A 188 -6.90 -11.11 12.55
N VAL A 189 -5.98 -11.98 12.97
CA VAL A 189 -5.10 -11.74 14.13
C VAL A 189 -4.32 -10.42 14.02
N ASN A 190 -3.80 -10.11 12.82
CA ASN A 190 -3.05 -8.88 12.60
C ASN A 190 -3.89 -7.61 12.83
N ALA A 191 -5.21 -7.68 12.65
CA ALA A 191 -6.10 -6.54 12.89
C ALA A 191 -6.13 -6.19 14.38
N TRP A 192 -6.25 -7.20 15.24
CA TRP A 192 -6.21 -7.06 16.68
C TRP A 192 -4.86 -6.57 17.19
N ILE A 193 -3.75 -7.12 16.68
CA ILE A 193 -2.40 -6.68 17.05
C ILE A 193 -2.20 -5.20 16.65
N ASP A 194 -2.57 -4.82 15.43
CA ASP A 194 -2.43 -3.44 14.97
C ASP A 194 -3.34 -2.45 15.72
N TYR A 195 -4.51 -2.92 16.16
CA TYR A 195 -5.42 -2.14 17.00
C TYR A 195 -4.85 -1.94 18.40
N ALA A 196 -4.36 -3.00 19.03
CA ALA A 196 -3.76 -2.91 20.36
C ALA A 196 -2.49 -2.04 20.35
N LYS A 197 -1.68 -2.10 19.29
CA LYS A 197 -0.52 -1.20 19.08
C LYS A 197 -0.93 0.25 18.86
N PHE A 198 -2.11 0.50 18.28
CA PHE A 198 -2.64 1.85 18.10
C PHE A 198 -3.12 2.47 19.43
N GLU A 199 -3.82 1.69 20.26
CA GLU A 199 -4.27 2.08 21.61
C GLU A 199 -3.16 2.02 22.66
N LEU A 200 -1.89 2.07 22.22
CA LEU A 200 -0.75 2.07 23.12
C LEU A 200 -0.67 3.41 23.87
N GLU A 201 -1.27 3.42 25.05
CA GLU A 201 -1.20 4.50 26.01
C GLU A 201 -0.09 4.24 27.04
N PRO A 202 0.44 5.29 27.73
CA PRO A 202 1.48 5.12 28.74
C PRO A 202 1.10 4.19 29.90
N ASP A 203 -0.18 4.07 30.21
CA ASP A 203 -0.73 3.16 31.24
C ASP A 203 -1.04 1.75 30.70
N GLY A 204 -1.04 1.59 29.38
CA GLY A 204 -1.34 0.34 28.66
C GLY A 204 -2.74 -0.22 28.88
N LEU A 205 -3.68 0.52 29.49
CA LEU A 205 -4.96 -0.04 29.90
C LEU A 205 -5.84 -0.42 28.70
N ARG A 206 -5.94 0.48 27.72
CA ARG A 206 -6.74 0.24 26.50
C ARG A 206 -6.15 -0.86 25.63
N SER A 207 -4.85 -0.79 25.36
CA SER A 207 -4.11 -1.81 24.62
C SER A 207 -4.30 -3.21 25.24
N ARG A 208 -4.22 -3.32 26.57
CA ARG A 208 -4.47 -4.58 27.28
C ARG A 208 -5.89 -5.09 27.07
N SER A 209 -6.90 -4.23 27.21
CA SER A 209 -8.30 -4.63 27.01
C SER A 209 -8.53 -5.17 25.59
N VAL A 210 -7.86 -4.62 24.58
CA VAL A 210 -7.92 -5.14 23.21
C VAL A 210 -7.25 -6.51 23.09
N TYR A 211 -6.07 -6.70 23.71
CA TYR A 211 -5.39 -8.01 23.71
C TYR A 211 -6.19 -9.08 24.45
N GLU A 212 -6.78 -8.76 25.61
CA GLU A 212 -7.63 -9.68 26.36
C GLU A 212 -8.84 -10.12 25.53
N ARG A 213 -9.56 -9.18 24.89
CA ARG A 213 -10.64 -9.48 23.94
C ARG A 213 -10.17 -10.34 22.77
N ALA A 214 -8.98 -10.05 22.22
CA ALA A 214 -8.44 -10.81 21.11
C ALA A 214 -8.13 -12.27 21.53
N VAL A 215 -7.62 -12.48 22.74
CA VAL A 215 -7.36 -13.82 23.27
C VAL A 215 -8.67 -14.58 23.45
N ASP A 216 -9.70 -13.95 24.01
CA ASP A 216 -11.01 -14.60 24.20
C ASP A 216 -11.61 -15.10 22.88
N GLU A 217 -11.43 -14.36 21.79
CA GLU A 217 -11.98 -14.72 20.46
C GLU A 217 -11.05 -15.63 19.63
N LEU A 218 -9.72 -15.54 19.82
CA LEU A 218 -8.72 -16.11 18.90
C LEU A 218 -7.69 -17.04 19.55
N ALA A 219 -7.85 -17.42 20.83
CA ALA A 219 -6.90 -18.28 21.52
C ALA A 219 -6.58 -19.59 20.76
N ASP A 220 -7.57 -20.20 20.12
CA ASP A 220 -7.44 -21.45 19.37
C ASP A 220 -7.22 -21.26 17.86
N HIS A 221 -6.98 -20.02 17.40
CA HIS A 221 -6.78 -19.75 15.97
C HIS A 221 -5.38 -20.18 15.51
N ASP A 222 -5.25 -20.56 14.23
CA ASP A 222 -3.98 -21.02 13.65
C ASP A 222 -2.82 -20.02 13.81
N GLU A 223 -3.14 -18.73 13.89
CA GLU A 223 -2.17 -17.61 14.04
C GLU A 223 -2.14 -17.01 15.45
N ALA A 224 -2.69 -17.71 16.45
CA ALA A 224 -2.72 -17.25 17.84
C ALA A 224 -1.30 -17.06 18.42
N ASP A 225 -0.30 -17.79 17.92
CA ASP A 225 1.11 -17.63 18.26
C ASP A 225 1.58 -16.17 18.10
N LYS A 226 1.23 -15.53 16.98
CA LYS A 226 1.56 -14.13 16.72
C LYS A 226 0.90 -13.19 17.72
N LEU A 227 -0.36 -13.48 18.09
CA LEU A 227 -1.12 -12.70 19.07
C LEU A 227 -0.46 -12.75 20.45
N PHE A 228 -0.18 -13.95 20.93
CA PHE A 228 0.39 -14.16 22.25
C PHE A 228 1.83 -13.60 22.35
N LEU A 229 2.63 -13.73 21.29
CA LEU A 229 3.95 -13.10 21.23
C LEU A 229 3.84 -11.57 21.32
N ALA A 230 2.96 -10.95 20.53
CA ALA A 230 2.75 -9.51 20.57
C ALA A 230 2.23 -9.03 21.94
N PHE A 231 1.34 -9.81 22.58
CA PHE A 231 0.83 -9.48 23.91
C PHE A 231 1.91 -9.61 25.00
N ALA A 232 2.75 -10.64 24.93
CA ALA A 232 3.86 -10.83 25.85
C ALA A 232 4.93 -9.73 25.71
N GLU A 233 5.29 -9.36 24.47
CA GLU A 233 6.17 -8.22 24.19
C GLU A 233 5.60 -6.91 24.73
N PHE A 234 4.28 -6.70 24.60
CA PHE A 234 3.58 -5.54 25.15
C PHE A 234 3.71 -5.44 26.68
N GLU A 235 3.39 -6.50 27.42
CA GLU A 235 3.50 -6.49 28.88
C GLU A 235 4.97 -6.37 29.35
N GLN A 236 5.91 -6.96 28.61
CA GLN A 236 7.34 -6.94 28.94
C GLN A 236 7.98 -5.56 28.72
N TYR A 237 7.85 -4.99 27.52
CA TYR A 237 8.62 -3.81 27.13
C TYR A 237 7.87 -2.51 27.35
N HIS A 238 6.55 -2.50 27.15
CA HIS A 238 5.76 -1.28 27.21
C HIS A 238 5.21 -1.03 28.62
N VAL A 239 4.57 -2.02 29.25
CA VAL A 239 4.01 -1.87 30.60
C VAL A 239 5.08 -2.16 31.67
N ARG A 240 6.06 -3.03 31.36
CA ARG A 240 7.12 -3.50 32.28
C ARG A 240 6.57 -4.30 33.47
N GLU A 241 5.57 -5.13 33.20
CA GLU A 241 4.94 -6.03 34.17
C GLU A 241 5.30 -7.50 33.87
N PRO A 242 6.49 -7.97 34.30
CA PRO A 242 6.98 -9.31 33.94
C PRO A 242 6.09 -10.44 34.48
N ARG A 243 5.41 -10.23 35.61
CA ARG A 243 4.49 -11.24 36.17
C ARG A 243 3.34 -11.54 35.22
N ARG A 244 2.80 -10.53 34.55
CA ARG A 244 1.72 -10.70 33.58
C ARG A 244 2.24 -11.27 32.27
N ALA A 245 3.39 -10.81 31.78
CA ALA A 245 4.04 -11.39 30.61
C ALA A 245 4.25 -12.91 30.79
N ARG A 246 4.68 -13.36 31.98
CA ARG A 246 4.81 -14.79 32.31
C ARG A 246 3.48 -15.55 32.20
N ALA A 247 2.37 -14.95 32.66
CA ALA A 247 1.05 -15.56 32.56
C ALA A 247 0.60 -15.70 31.09
N VAL A 248 0.87 -14.69 30.26
CA VAL A 248 0.59 -14.73 28.81
C VAL A 248 1.38 -15.84 28.14
N TYR A 249 2.69 -15.97 28.41
CA TYR A 249 3.50 -17.05 27.85
C TYR A 249 2.99 -18.44 28.26
N LYS A 250 2.59 -18.63 29.52
CA LYS A 250 2.00 -19.90 29.97
C LYS A 250 0.69 -20.20 29.23
N SER A 251 -0.22 -19.23 29.18
CA SER A 251 -1.49 -19.35 28.47
C SER A 251 -1.28 -19.71 27.01
N ALA A 252 -0.28 -19.12 26.37
CA ALA A 252 0.00 -19.37 24.97
C ALA A 252 0.53 -20.78 24.71
N LEU A 253 1.36 -21.32 25.60
CA LEU A 253 1.84 -22.70 25.52
C LEU A 253 0.72 -23.74 25.70
N ASP A 254 -0.37 -23.38 26.39
CA ASP A 254 -1.53 -24.26 26.56
C ASP A 254 -2.40 -24.34 25.29
N HIS A 255 -2.46 -23.28 24.49
CA HIS A 255 -3.32 -23.20 23.29
C HIS A 255 -2.56 -23.44 21.97
N VAL A 256 -1.26 -23.15 21.90
CA VAL A 256 -0.48 -23.27 20.67
C VAL A 256 -0.05 -24.73 20.41
N PRO A 257 -0.28 -25.28 19.20
CA PRO A 257 0.18 -26.61 18.84
C PRO A 257 1.69 -26.80 18.99
N LYS A 258 2.10 -27.99 19.45
CA LYS A 258 3.49 -28.34 19.83
C LYS A 258 4.54 -28.05 18.74
N GLU A 259 4.16 -28.08 17.47
CA GLU A 259 5.08 -27.82 16.35
C GLU A 259 5.49 -26.35 16.26
N ARG A 260 4.56 -25.43 16.56
CA ARG A 260 4.78 -23.97 16.54
C ARG A 260 5.21 -23.43 17.90
N ALA A 261 4.87 -24.14 18.98
CA ALA A 261 5.27 -23.78 20.34
C ALA A 261 6.80 -23.77 20.55
N LYS A 262 7.61 -24.36 19.66
CA LYS A 262 9.08 -24.37 19.78
C LYS A 262 9.68 -22.96 19.77
N GLU A 263 9.17 -22.07 18.92
CA GLU A 263 9.62 -20.68 18.87
C GLU A 263 9.17 -19.94 20.13
N MET A 264 7.93 -20.15 20.54
CA MET A 264 7.38 -19.58 21.77
C MET A 264 8.13 -20.01 23.03
N HIS A 265 8.49 -21.29 23.18
CA HIS A 265 9.29 -21.75 24.30
C HIS A 265 10.69 -21.09 24.32
N ARG A 266 11.28 -20.80 23.16
CA ARG A 266 12.56 -20.10 23.07
C ARG A 266 12.45 -18.67 23.60
N GLU A 267 11.42 -17.95 23.16
CA GLU A 267 11.15 -16.58 23.65
C GLU A 267 10.83 -16.59 25.16
N PHE A 268 10.10 -17.60 25.64
CA PHE A 268 9.81 -17.75 27.07
C PHE A 268 11.07 -18.01 27.92
N ILE A 269 12.00 -18.84 27.44
CA ILE A 269 13.29 -19.06 28.11
C ILE A 269 14.12 -17.77 28.14
N GLU A 270 14.14 -17.02 27.04
CA GLU A 270 14.83 -15.72 26.99
C GLU A 270 14.19 -14.71 27.96
N PHE A 271 12.87 -14.70 28.07
CA PHE A 271 12.13 -13.91 29.04
C PHE A 271 12.51 -14.28 30.49
N GLU A 272 12.46 -15.57 30.87
CA GLU A 272 12.84 -16.02 32.22
C GLU A 272 14.33 -15.75 32.53
N ARG A 273 15.21 -15.75 31.52
CA ARG A 273 16.61 -15.36 31.70
C ARG A 273 16.76 -13.87 32.06
N GLN A 274 15.93 -13.01 31.46
CA GLN A 274 16.01 -11.56 31.68
C GLN A 274 15.27 -11.09 32.92
N HIS A 275 14.15 -11.73 33.27
CA HIS A 275 13.21 -11.24 34.31
C HIS A 275 12.79 -12.29 35.34
N GLY A 276 13.22 -13.56 35.18
CA GLY A 276 12.78 -14.68 36.00
C GLY A 276 13.73 -15.03 37.14
N ASP A 277 13.20 -15.85 38.04
CA ASP A 277 13.96 -16.49 39.12
C ASP A 277 14.64 -17.76 38.60
N LYS A 278 15.72 -18.19 39.26
CA LYS A 278 16.50 -19.38 38.86
C LYS A 278 15.63 -20.64 38.72
N GLU A 279 14.66 -20.82 39.62
CA GLU A 279 13.69 -21.92 39.55
C GLU A 279 12.76 -21.83 38.34
N GLY A 280 12.29 -20.63 37.99
CA GLY A 280 11.43 -20.41 36.83
C GLY A 280 12.12 -20.69 35.50
N LEU A 281 13.41 -20.37 35.41
CA LEU A 281 14.25 -20.69 34.27
C LEU A 281 14.51 -22.21 34.17
N GLU A 282 14.79 -22.87 35.30
CA GLU A 282 14.99 -24.32 35.35
C GLU A 282 13.72 -25.08 34.94
N ASP A 283 12.54 -24.64 35.40
CA ASP A 283 11.25 -25.21 35.00
C ASP A 283 10.96 -25.02 33.49
N ALA A 284 11.24 -23.84 32.94
CA ALA A 284 11.07 -23.55 31.52
C ALA A 284 12.00 -24.41 30.65
N LEU A 285 13.26 -24.57 31.07
CA LEU A 285 14.24 -25.44 30.41
C LEU A 285 13.86 -26.93 30.51
N ALA A 286 13.36 -27.37 31.66
CA ALA A 286 12.89 -28.73 31.86
C ALA A 286 11.68 -29.05 30.97
N ALA A 287 10.72 -28.13 30.87
CA ALA A 287 9.58 -28.25 29.97
C ALA A 287 10.03 -28.33 28.50
N PHE A 288 10.95 -27.46 28.07
CA PHE A 288 11.50 -27.51 26.72
C PHE A 288 12.23 -28.84 26.43
N LYS A 289 13.09 -29.29 27.36
CA LYS A 289 13.84 -30.54 27.24
C LYS A 289 12.92 -31.75 27.15
N LYS A 290 11.85 -31.78 27.95
CA LYS A 290 10.81 -32.82 27.92
C LYS A 290 10.10 -32.90 26.56
N HIS A 291 9.89 -31.76 25.92
CA HIS A 291 9.12 -31.70 24.66
C HIS A 291 9.97 -31.85 23.39
N TYR A 292 11.24 -31.41 23.39
CA TYR A 292 12.04 -31.32 22.15
C TYR A 292 13.41 -32.02 22.18
N GLY A 293 13.84 -32.60 23.31
CA GLY A 293 14.98 -33.53 23.35
C GLY A 293 16.40 -32.98 23.18
N ASP A 294 16.63 -31.79 22.59
CA ASP A 294 17.99 -31.33 22.23
C ASP A 294 18.37 -29.91 22.71
N GLU A 295 19.51 -29.82 23.41
CA GLU A 295 20.13 -28.59 23.98
C GLU A 295 20.91 -27.74 22.95
N GLU A 296 21.38 -28.31 21.84
CA GLU A 296 22.27 -27.61 20.88
C GLU A 296 21.58 -26.54 20.02
N GLY A 297 20.26 -26.63 19.83
CA GLY A 297 19.49 -25.69 19.01
C GLY A 297 19.11 -24.40 19.73
N LEU A 298 19.25 -24.35 21.06
CA LEU A 298 18.86 -23.19 21.91
C LEU A 298 19.97 -22.13 21.97
N ILE A 299 21.23 -22.56 22.09
CA ILE A 299 22.40 -21.68 22.23
C ILE A 299 22.72 -20.95 20.92
N LYS A 300 22.48 -21.59 19.76
CA LYS A 300 22.72 -20.97 18.44
C LYS A 300 21.70 -19.87 18.10
N VAL A 301 20.46 -19.98 18.58
CA VAL A 301 19.38 -19.02 18.28
C VAL A 301 19.44 -17.81 19.22
N ALA A 302 19.77 -18.02 20.50
CA ALA A 302 20.04 -16.95 21.46
C ALA A 302 21.18 -16.01 21.01
N ASN A 303 22.10 -16.50 20.18
CA ASN A 303 23.17 -15.69 19.58
C ASN A 303 22.75 -15.01 18.26
N ALA A 304 21.71 -15.50 17.57
CA ALA A 304 21.30 -15.00 16.25
C ALA A 304 20.41 -13.75 16.31
N LYS A 305 19.53 -13.62 17.32
CA LYS A 305 18.65 -12.44 17.46
C LYS A 305 19.39 -11.17 17.94
N ARG A 306 20.58 -11.33 18.51
CA ARG A 306 21.47 -10.22 18.90
C ARG A 306 22.04 -9.45 17.68
N GLN A 307 21.94 -10.01 16.48
CA GLN A 307 22.35 -9.37 15.21
C GLN A 307 21.18 -8.75 14.42
N LEU A 308 19.92 -9.01 14.79
CA LEU A 308 18.74 -8.55 14.05
C LEU A 308 18.11 -7.26 14.61
N PHE A 309 18.59 -6.77 15.75
CA PHE A 309 18.15 -5.53 16.40
C PHE A 309 18.90 -4.27 15.91
N ASP A 310 19.33 -4.24 14.64
CA ASP A 310 19.86 -3.04 13.98
C ASP A 310 18.90 -2.44 12.94
N PHE A 311 17.65 -2.91 12.89
CA PHE A 311 16.56 -2.18 12.24
C PHE A 311 15.72 -1.49 13.30
N GLY A 312 16.18 -0.28 13.65
CA GLY A 312 15.40 0.70 14.39
C GLY A 312 14.08 1.06 13.67
N PRO A 313 13.25 1.91 14.29
CA PRO A 313 11.90 2.20 13.82
C PRO A 313 11.95 2.68 12.37
N VAL A 314 11.08 2.10 11.52
CA VAL A 314 10.89 2.51 10.13
C VAL A 314 10.55 4.00 10.12
N ARG A 315 11.58 4.83 9.89
CA ARG A 315 11.41 6.24 9.54
C ARG A 315 10.69 6.26 8.20
N ASN A 316 9.44 6.71 8.21
CA ASN A 316 8.78 7.22 7.01
C ASN A 316 9.61 8.40 6.48
N SER A 317 10.43 8.16 5.47
CA SER A 317 11.09 9.20 4.69
C SER A 317 10.15 9.66 3.58
N LEU A 318 9.30 10.64 3.89
CA LEU A 318 8.69 11.55 2.92
C LEU A 318 8.84 12.97 3.45
N ASP A 319 10.06 13.49 3.33
CA ASP A 319 10.44 14.91 3.28
C ASP A 319 11.93 14.86 2.91
N GLY A 320 12.49 15.45 1.88
CA GLY A 320 12.17 16.60 1.05
C GLY A 320 13.51 17.02 0.43
N SER A 321 13.45 17.81 -0.64
CA SER A 321 14.58 18.57 -1.22
C SER A 321 15.77 17.79 -1.80
N ASP A 322 15.75 17.68 -3.12
CA ASP A 322 16.93 17.82 -3.97
C ASP A 322 17.79 19.00 -3.50
N ASP A 323 19.02 18.73 -3.05
CA ASP A 323 20.10 19.73 -3.08
C ASP A 323 21.40 19.05 -3.52
N LYS A 324 21.64 19.11 -4.84
CA LYS A 324 22.88 18.67 -5.48
C LYS A 324 24.02 19.60 -5.06
N LYS A 325 24.88 19.10 -4.18
CA LYS A 325 26.28 19.55 -4.08
C LYS A 325 26.96 19.46 -5.45
N ARG A 326 27.36 20.61 -6.03
CA ARG A 326 28.53 20.68 -6.92
C ARG A 326 29.66 21.39 -6.18
N LYS A 327 30.75 20.64 -6.10
CA LYS A 327 32.10 21.01 -5.67
C LYS A 327 32.58 22.27 -6.39
N VAL A 328 33.16 23.21 -5.66
CA VAL A 328 34.33 23.97 -6.13
C VAL A 328 35.30 24.09 -4.95
N SER A 329 36.55 23.80 -5.27
CA SER A 329 37.76 23.72 -4.44
C SER A 329 38.22 25.10 -3.94
N PRO A 330 39.20 25.14 -3.02
CA PRO A 330 39.68 26.36 -2.36
C PRO A 330 40.80 27.07 -3.14
N ASP A 331 40.99 28.34 -2.77
CA ASP A 331 42.16 29.22 -2.99
C ASP A 331 42.30 29.90 -4.37
N GLU A 332 41.85 31.17 -4.46
CA GLU A 332 42.67 32.40 -4.61
C GLU A 332 41.77 33.65 -4.76
#